data_AF-A0A0G4K362-F1
#
_entry.id   AF-A0A0G4K362-F1
#
_cell.length_a   1.000
_cell.length_b   1.000
_cell.length_c   1.000
_cell.angle_alpha   90.00
_cell.angle_beta   90.00
_cell.angle_gamma   90.00
#
_symmetry.space_group_name_H-M   'P 1'
#
loop_
_entity.id
_entity.type
_entity.pdbx_description
1 polymer ?
#
loop_
_entity_poly.entity_id
_entity_poly.type
_entity_poly.pdbx_seq_one_letter_code
_entity_poly.pdbx_strand_id
1 'polypeptide(L)' 'MDRSRELMRFDELVSVPSLNETYTNSYWLDPANGQVVQSHQYMGPDMALVKFTVLKPYVQ' A
#
# COMPACT_ATOMS: atom_id res chain seq x y z
N MET A 1 15.28 17.88 -4.55
CA MET A 1 14.44 18.51 -3.51
C MET A 1 13.81 17.38 -2.72
N ASP A 2 14.39 17.02 -1.58
CA ASP A 2 13.74 16.12 -0.62
C ASP A 2 12.63 16.90 0.07
N ARG A 3 11.38 16.72 -0.40
CA ARG A 3 10.20 17.16 0.35
C ARG A 3 9.77 16.01 1.24
N SER A 4 10.02 16.12 2.54
CA SER A 4 9.39 15.26 3.53
C SER A 4 7.88 15.48 3.47
N ARG A 5 7.10 14.41 3.30
CA ARG A 5 5.63 14.46 3.37
C ARG A 5 5.16 13.52 4.47
N GLU A 6 4.29 14.02 5.33
CA GLU A 6 3.57 13.18 6.28
C GLU A 6 2.46 12.42 5.55
N LEU A 7 2.36 11.12 5.84
CA LEU A 7 1.40 10.22 5.22
C LEU A 7 0.67 9.45 6.33
N MET A 8 -0.60 9.17 6.09
CA MET A 8 -1.37 8.26 6.93
C MET A 8 -1.08 6.83 6.50
N ARG A 9 -0.63 5.99 7.44
CA ARG A 9 -0.42 4.56 7.18
C ARG A 9 -1.71 3.79 7.44
N PHE A 10 -2.05 2.90 6.51
CA PHE A 10 -3.14 1.94 6.62
C PHE A 10 -2.59 0.53 6.38
N ASP A 11 -2.77 -0.37 7.33
CA ASP A 11 -2.39 -1.77 7.20
C ASP A 11 -3.66 -2.63 6.98
N GLU A 12 -3.70 -3.33 5.85
CA GLU A 12 -4.80 -4.21 5.46
C GLU A 12 -4.41 -5.65 5.78
N LEU A 13 -5.19 -6.31 6.64
CA LEU A 13 -5.08 -7.76 6.85
C LEU A 13 -5.95 -8.50 5.83
N VAL A 14 -5.31 -9.19 4.91
CA VAL A 14 -5.96 -10.08 3.94
C VAL A 14 -5.97 -11.50 4.49
N SER A 15 -7.13 -12.14 4.44
CA SER A 15 -7.31 -13.55 4.81
C SER A 15 -7.82 -14.34 3.62
N VAL A 16 -7.18 -15.49 3.36
CA VAL A 16 -7.56 -16.43 2.31
C VAL A 16 -7.92 -17.78 2.97
N PRO A 17 -9.17 -17.96 3.43
CA PRO A 17 -9.55 -19.09 4.27
C PRO A 17 -9.36 -20.46 3.61
N SER A 18 -9.57 -20.54 2.30
CA SER A 18 -9.40 -21.79 1.53
C SER A 18 -7.97 -22.32 1.53
N LEU A 19 -7.00 -21.46 1.83
CA LEU A 19 -5.58 -21.80 1.92
C LEU A 19 -5.06 -21.78 3.36
N ASN A 20 -5.89 -21.37 4.32
CA ASN A 20 -5.48 -21.11 5.71
C ASN A 20 -4.32 -20.11 5.80
N GLU A 21 -4.29 -19.12 4.90
CA GLU A 21 -3.22 -18.13 4.81
C GLU A 21 -3.72 -16.73 5.13
N THR A 22 -2.84 -15.91 5.70
CA THR A 22 -3.09 -14.49 5.97
C THR A 22 -1.84 -13.68 5.68
N TYR A 23 -2.02 -12.47 5.17
CA TYR A 23 -0.91 -11.56 4.90
C TYR A 23 -1.35 -10.11 5.07
N THR A 24 -0.39 -9.23 5.30
CA THR A 24 -0.64 -7.80 5.51
C THR A 24 -0.11 -6.99 4.34
N ASN A 25 -0.98 -6.21 3.73
CA ASN A 25 -0.60 -5.14 2.82
C ASN A 25 -0.48 -3.83 3.59
N SER A 26 0.42 -2.95 3.17
CA SER A 26 0.60 -1.62 3.78
C SER A 26 0.46 -0.53 2.73
N TYR A 27 -0.31 0.49 3.06
CA TYR A 27 -0.57 1.65 2.21
C TYR A 27 -0.23 2.92 2.95
N TRP A 28 0.34 3.89 2.24
CA TRP A 28 0.59 5.24 2.73
C TRP A 28 -0.24 6.19 1.90
N LEU A 29 -1.21 6.84 2.54
CA LEU A 29 -2.19 7.72 1.92
C LEU A 29 -1.83 9.18 2.23
N ASP A 30 -2.12 10.05 1.28
CA ASP A 30 -2.16 11.48 1.52
C ASP A 30 -3.40 11.80 2.39
N PRO A 31 -3.22 12.35 3.61
CA PRO A 31 -4.34 12.56 4.53
C PRO A 31 -5.33 13.62 4.03
N ALA A 32 -4.94 14.48 3.10
CA ALA A 32 -5.82 15.55 2.62
C ALA A 32 -6.88 15.06 1.62
N ASN A 33 -6.58 14.00 0.86
CA ASN A 33 -7.46 13.53 -0.22
C ASN A 33 -7.58 12.00 -0.34
N GLY A 34 -6.87 11.23 0.50
CA GLY A 34 -6.92 9.77 0.51
C GLY A 34 -6.16 9.10 -0.63
N GLN A 35 -5.42 9.82 -1.46
CA GLN A 35 -4.64 9.21 -2.55
C GLN A 35 -3.52 8.33 -2.00
N VAL A 36 -3.37 7.11 -2.54
CA VAL A 36 -2.24 6.23 -2.20
C VAL A 36 -0.97 6.78 -2.84
N VAL A 37 0.01 7.08 -1.99
CA VAL A 37 1.33 7.58 -2.37
C VAL A 37 2.33 6.43 -2.50
N GLN A 38 2.23 5.46 -1.60
CA GLN A 38 3.06 4.27 -1.61
C GLN A 38 2.23 3.06 -1.19
N SER A 39 2.57 1.90 -1.73
CA SER A 39 1.98 0.63 -1.31
C SER A 39 3.00 -0.49 -1.30
N HIS A 40 2.93 -1.36 -0.31
CA HIS A 40 3.60 -2.64 -0.24
C HIS A 40 2.52 -3.73 -0.21
N GLN A 41 2.41 -4.51 -1.28
CA GLN A 41 1.30 -5.45 -1.48
C GLN A 41 1.80 -6.80 -1.94
N TYR A 42 1.32 -7.87 -1.33
CA TYR A 42 1.56 -9.22 -1.84
C TYR A 42 0.59 -9.51 -2.98
N MET A 43 1.08 -10.11 -4.07
CA MET A 43 0.22 -10.50 -5.21
C MET A 43 -0.72 -11.67 -4.88
N GLY A 44 -0.48 -12.34 -3.75
CA GLY A 44 -1.24 -13.46 -3.23
C GLY A 44 -0.45 -14.17 -2.12
N PRO A 45 -1.02 -15.21 -1.49
CA PRO A 45 -0.31 -16.05 -0.52
C PRO A 45 0.97 -16.63 -1.13
N ASP A 46 2.09 -16.55 -0.40
CA ASP A 46 3.42 -16.99 -0.85
C ASP A 46 3.90 -16.40 -2.19
N MET A 47 3.31 -15.30 -2.65
CA MET A 47 3.72 -14.60 -3.87
C MET A 47 4.61 -13.40 -3.57
N ALA A 48 5.15 -12.79 -4.62
CA ALA A 48 6.04 -11.65 -4.51
C ALA A 48 5.36 -10.43 -3.83
N LEU A 49 6.13 -9.77 -2.97
CA LEU A 49 5.82 -8.43 -2.47
C LEU A 49 6.16 -7.39 -3.54
N VAL A 50 5.16 -6.63 -3.97
CA VAL A 50 5.33 -5.54 -4.92
C VAL A 50 5.29 -4.21 -4.18
N LYS A 51 6.26 -3.35 -4.47
CA LYS A 51 6.38 -2.01 -3.90
C LYS A 51 6.19 -0.97 -4.99
N PHE A 52 5.24 -0.08 -4.79
CA PHE A 52 4.99 1.05 -5.69
C PHE A 52 5.08 2.36 -4.95
N THR A 53 5.70 3.36 -5.57
CA THR A 53 5.73 4.74 -5.09
C THR A 53 5.32 5.66 -6.23
N VAL A 54 4.28 6.46 -6.00
CA VAL A 54 3.80 7.46 -6.95
C VAL A 54 4.66 8.72 -6.79
N LEU A 55 5.58 8.94 -7.73
CA LEU A 55 6.47 10.10 -7.72
C LEU A 55 5.77 11.38 -8.18
N LYS A 56 4.81 11.25 -9.10
CA LYS A 56 4.00 12.35 -9.60
C LYS A 56 2.52 11.96 -9.49
N PRO A 57 1.70 12.70 -8.73
CA PRO A 57 0.27 12.42 -8.64
C PRO A 57 -0.36 12.46 -10.03
N TYR A 58 -1.26 11.53 -10.29
CA TYR A 58 -2.12 11.61 -11.46
C TYR A 58 -3.21 12.65 -11.15
N VAL A 59 -3.20 13.78 -11.86
CA VAL A 59 -4.33 14.72 -11.84
C VAL A 59 -5.41 14.15 -12.75
N GLN A 60 -6.54 13.78 -12.15
CA GLN A 60 -7.72 13.33 -12.89
C GLN A 60 -8.47 14.53 -13.46
#